data_AF-A0A8T8D143-F1
#
_entry.id   AF-A0A8T8D143-F1
#
_cell.length_a   1.000
_cell.length_b   1.000
_cell.length_c   1.000
_cell.angle_alpha   90.00
_cell.angle_beta   90.00
_cell.angle_gamma   90.00
#
_symmetry.space_group_name_H-M   'P 1'
#
loop_
_entity.id
_entity.type
_entity.pdbx_description
1 polymer ?
#
loop_
_entity_poly.entity_id
_entity_poly.type
_entity_poly.pdbx_seq_one_letter_code
_entity_poly.pdbx_strand_id
1 'polypeptide(L)'
;MRICLSLDPSRLLRWHLWLTEALAEVPGNEVSCALAAGSRPLPLICRLLLELERLVYGFRGYGAIDPVEAALRCLPPPQADQVDVVIDLSGAESLPAARRVLTPVFNGAPGEIGVVAAWLNHQDLLVDLHDTARPLRPWTARPASGDREVLATRLDSALSCAVPLILKALYEETGSSASGIPGPRMAVPSFGALSALARATGTVASKAIGLLDVLARGGRMWGIGWRFDESASLLDKGEAAFRVFTGNADSYLADPFPFRHQGQDFIFVEQYLYSKNRGCIAVVTVNRDGTAGASRIVVEEPHHLSYPFVFEQDGQTWMIPESGAARNVSLYRAVEFPYRWTREACLMEGIEGYDTTPFWHAGGFWFFVSPRLWRSTSWDVLSLYRAESLTGSWTSHAANPVLLDARLSRPAGAVIRHGGRTLRPVQDCARVYGGAVTFCQIDALGASEFAQTPVGRIWSGALGCHTYNRRSGLEVIDLFGHIRGLREVTTSYRLLVPDAPVSGPREVSGPRGQSLSWPVSSGLATRSQAVEREVPRLRRAGHARPFSATE
;
A
#
# COMPACT_ATOMS: atom_id res chain seq x y z
N MET A 1 7.82 -6.08 30.30
CA MET A 1 7.69 -7.48 29.85
C MET A 1 9.06 -7.97 29.39
N ARG A 2 9.46 -9.18 29.80
CA ARG A 2 10.73 -9.80 29.38
C ARG A 2 10.50 -10.61 28.12
N ILE A 3 11.11 -10.18 27.03
CA ILE A 3 10.89 -10.69 25.68
C ILE A 3 12.18 -11.31 25.17
N CYS A 4 12.13 -12.55 24.71
CA CYS A 4 13.26 -13.23 24.08
C CYS A 4 13.00 -13.40 22.58
N LEU A 5 13.87 -12.86 21.74
CA LEU A 5 13.91 -13.18 20.32
C LEU A 5 14.67 -14.49 20.13
N SER A 6 14.02 -15.52 19.58
CA SER A 6 14.71 -16.75 19.17
C SER A 6 15.08 -16.65 17.70
N LEU A 7 16.39 -16.56 17.41
CA LEU A 7 16.90 -16.27 16.07
C LEU A 7 17.69 -17.45 15.50
N ASP A 8 17.62 -17.63 14.18
CA ASP A 8 18.51 -18.51 13.44
C ASP A 8 19.89 -17.83 13.26
N PRO A 9 21.01 -18.47 13.69
CA PRO A 9 22.34 -17.87 13.62
C PRO A 9 22.83 -17.57 12.19
N SER A 10 22.20 -18.15 11.17
CA SER A 10 22.49 -17.88 9.75
C SER A 10 21.60 -16.82 9.11
N ARG A 11 20.60 -16.30 9.84
CA ARG A 11 19.66 -15.28 9.39
C ARG A 11 19.51 -14.19 10.43
N LEU A 12 20.60 -13.48 10.71
CA LEU A 12 20.60 -12.31 11.59
C LEU A 12 20.34 -11.05 10.75
N LEU A 13 19.06 -10.83 10.43
CA LEU A 13 18.61 -9.88 9.41
C LEU A 13 18.11 -8.56 10.01
N ARG A 14 18.14 -7.49 9.21
CA ARG A 14 17.79 -6.13 9.64
C ARG A 14 16.39 -6.01 10.21
N TRP A 15 15.42 -6.75 9.71
CA TRP A 15 14.07 -6.71 10.26
C TRP A 15 13.97 -7.26 11.70
N HIS A 16 14.86 -8.17 12.09
CA HIS A 16 14.98 -8.58 13.50
C HIS A 16 15.48 -7.42 14.37
N LEU A 17 16.39 -6.60 13.85
CA LEU A 17 16.88 -5.41 14.54
C LEU A 17 15.76 -4.37 14.67
N TRP A 18 14.99 -4.12 13.61
CA TRP A 18 13.81 -3.25 13.67
C TRP A 18 12.80 -3.69 14.72
N LEU A 19 12.52 -4.99 14.79
CA LEU A 19 11.66 -5.54 15.83
C LEU A 19 12.25 -5.34 17.22
N THR A 20 13.55 -5.59 17.39
CA THR A 20 14.27 -5.38 18.65
C THR A 20 14.16 -3.94 19.13
N GLU A 21 14.47 -2.98 18.24
CA GLU A 21 14.43 -1.54 18.52
C GLU A 21 13.00 -1.11 18.89
N ALA A 22 12.01 -1.51 18.10
CA ALA A 22 10.61 -1.15 18.35
C ALA A 22 10.06 -1.77 19.64
N LEU A 23 10.50 -2.97 20.02
CA LEU A 23 10.14 -3.58 21.30
C LEU A 23 10.81 -2.85 22.48
N ALA A 24 12.03 -2.39 22.33
CA ALA A 24 12.79 -1.67 23.36
C ALA A 24 12.28 -0.24 23.58
N GLU A 25 11.66 0.38 22.57
CA GLU A 25 10.99 1.69 22.70
C GLU A 25 9.76 1.65 23.60
N VAL A 26 9.17 0.47 23.82
CA VAL A 26 8.01 0.29 24.70
C VAL A 26 8.46 0.31 26.17
N PRO A 27 7.97 1.27 26.99
CA PRO A 27 8.38 1.38 28.39
C PRO A 27 8.14 0.08 29.18
N GLY A 28 9.16 -0.36 29.91
CA GLY A 28 9.12 -1.56 30.73
C GLY A 28 9.39 -2.87 29.99
N ASN A 29 9.67 -2.85 28.69
CA ASN A 29 10.16 -4.02 27.97
C ASN A 29 11.65 -4.26 28.20
N GLU A 30 12.01 -5.53 28.38
CA GLU A 30 13.39 -6.01 28.44
C GLU A 30 13.58 -7.02 27.31
N VAL A 31 14.43 -6.70 26.33
CA VAL A 31 14.62 -7.51 25.12
C VAL A 31 15.94 -8.28 25.21
N SER A 32 15.85 -9.59 25.01
CA SER A 32 16.98 -10.53 25.01
C SER A 32 16.98 -11.37 23.72
N CYS A 33 18.10 -12.03 23.44
CA CYS A 33 18.28 -12.84 22.23
C CYS A 33 18.82 -14.23 22.57
N ALA A 34 18.19 -15.27 21.99
CA ALA A 34 18.67 -16.64 22.03
C ALA A 34 18.91 -17.13 20.60
N LEU A 35 20.09 -17.69 20.33
CA LEU A 35 20.41 -18.28 19.05
C LEU A 35 20.05 -19.77 19.04
N ALA A 36 19.31 -20.20 18.02
CA ALA A 36 19.01 -21.61 17.82
C ALA A 36 20.28 -22.41 17.54
N ALA A 37 20.29 -23.69 17.95
CA ALA A 37 21.41 -24.59 17.70
C ALA A 37 21.55 -24.95 16.20
N GLY A 38 20.44 -25.00 15.47
CA GLY A 38 20.42 -25.27 14.04
C GLY A 38 20.54 -24.01 13.19
N SER A 39 21.01 -24.17 11.94
CA SER A 39 21.09 -23.12 10.94
C SER A 39 20.26 -23.48 9.71
N ARG A 40 19.42 -22.55 9.26
CA ARG A 40 18.55 -22.71 8.08
C ARG A 40 18.73 -21.50 7.15
N PRO A 41 19.84 -21.40 6.42
CA PRO A 41 20.10 -20.24 5.57
C PRO A 41 19.10 -20.18 4.41
N LEU A 42 18.89 -18.98 3.85
CA LEU A 42 18.15 -18.85 2.59
C LEU A 42 18.83 -19.67 1.48
N PRO A 43 18.06 -20.34 0.60
CA PRO A 43 18.62 -21.08 -0.52
C PRO A 43 19.59 -20.24 -1.34
N LEU A 44 20.72 -20.82 -1.78
CA LEU A 44 21.77 -20.08 -2.51
C LEU A 44 21.22 -19.30 -3.71
N ILE A 45 20.30 -19.90 -4.46
CA ILE A 45 19.66 -19.27 -5.62
C ILE A 45 18.91 -17.99 -5.24
N CYS A 46 18.26 -17.96 -4.07
CA CYS A 46 17.54 -16.77 -3.59
C CYS A 46 18.54 -15.67 -3.24
N ARG A 47 19.64 -16.00 -2.56
CA ARG A 47 20.69 -15.03 -2.21
C ARG A 47 21.31 -14.40 -3.46
N LEU A 48 21.63 -15.21 -4.48
CA LEU A 48 22.17 -14.71 -5.75
C LEU A 48 21.18 -13.80 -6.49
N LEU A 49 19.89 -14.15 -6.48
CA LEU A 49 18.84 -13.31 -7.08
C LEU A 49 18.74 -11.96 -6.38
N LEU A 50 18.80 -11.93 -5.04
CA LEU A 50 18.71 -10.70 -4.27
C LEU A 50 19.91 -9.77 -4.54
N GLU A 51 21.11 -10.32 -4.68
CA GLU A 51 22.29 -9.55 -5.10
C GLU A 51 22.16 -9.00 -6.52
N LEU A 52 21.59 -9.80 -7.44
CA LEU A 52 21.29 -9.34 -8.79
C LEU A 52 20.25 -8.22 -8.80
N GLU A 53 19.16 -8.35 -8.03
CA GLU A 53 18.14 -7.31 -7.93
C GLU A 53 18.70 -6.02 -7.33
N ARG A 54 19.54 -6.12 -6.30
CA ARG A 54 20.26 -4.95 -5.75
C ARG A 54 21.09 -4.22 -6.80
N LEU A 55 21.81 -4.97 -7.63
CA LEU A 55 22.60 -4.40 -8.73
C LEU A 55 21.71 -3.74 -9.80
N VAL A 56 20.66 -4.43 -10.25
CA VAL A 56 19.79 -3.99 -11.36
C VAL A 56 18.92 -2.79 -10.97
N TYR A 57 18.32 -2.81 -9.79
CA TYR A 57 17.41 -1.77 -9.31
C TYR A 57 18.11 -0.70 -8.47
N GLY A 58 19.41 -0.84 -8.22
CA GLY A 58 20.20 0.12 -7.46
C GLY A 58 19.78 0.22 -5.99
N PHE A 59 19.24 -0.85 -5.41
CA PHE A 59 18.89 -0.87 -3.99
C PHE A 59 20.16 -0.68 -3.17
N ARG A 60 20.24 0.46 -2.46
CA ARG A 60 21.32 0.74 -1.52
C ARG A 60 21.09 -0.09 -0.26
N GLY A 61 22.15 -0.65 0.32
CA GLY A 61 22.05 -1.60 1.43
C GLY A 61 21.39 -0.98 2.65
N TYR A 62 20.09 -1.21 2.83
CA TYR A 62 19.29 -0.98 4.04
C TYR A 62 17.95 -1.77 3.95
N GLY A 63 17.96 -2.92 3.26
CA GLY A 63 16.79 -3.80 3.09
C GLY A 63 16.53 -4.65 4.33
N ALA A 64 15.33 -5.20 4.44
CA ALA A 64 14.86 -6.01 5.57
C ALA A 64 15.71 -7.28 5.78
N ILE A 65 16.24 -7.83 4.69
CA ILE A 65 17.08 -9.04 4.67
C ILE A 65 18.58 -8.76 4.72
N ASP A 66 18.98 -7.52 4.95
CA ASP A 66 20.39 -7.19 5.07
C ASP A 66 20.95 -7.79 6.37
N PRO A 67 22.15 -8.40 6.35
CA PRO A 67 22.74 -8.96 7.56
C PRO A 67 23.15 -7.84 8.53
N VAL A 68 22.81 -8.01 9.80
CA VAL A 68 23.15 -7.10 10.93
C VAL A 68 23.64 -7.88 12.15
N GLU A 69 24.44 -8.92 11.88
CA GLU A 69 24.92 -9.89 12.86
C GLU A 69 25.56 -9.27 14.09
N ALA A 70 26.43 -8.27 13.91
CA ALA A 70 27.10 -7.61 15.03
C ALA A 70 26.10 -6.98 16.02
N ALA A 71 25.05 -6.32 15.52
CA ALA A 71 24.05 -5.67 16.38
C ALA A 71 23.21 -6.70 17.15
N LEU A 72 22.76 -7.76 16.48
CA LEU A 72 21.90 -8.78 17.09
C LEU A 72 22.65 -9.70 18.06
N ARG A 73 23.95 -9.93 17.84
CA ARG A 73 24.79 -10.70 18.78
C ARG A 73 25.19 -9.93 20.04
N CYS A 74 25.10 -8.60 20.01
CA CYS A 74 25.33 -7.76 21.19
C CYS A 74 24.14 -7.75 22.16
N LEU A 75 22.99 -8.32 21.79
CA LEU A 75 21.84 -8.43 22.69
C LEU A 75 22.13 -9.39 23.85
N PRO A 76 21.63 -9.09 25.06
CA PRO A 76 21.85 -9.94 26.22
C PRO A 76 21.18 -11.31 26.04
N PRO A 77 21.79 -12.39 26.56
CA PRO A 77 21.14 -13.70 26.57
C PRO A 77 19.91 -13.68 27.51
N PRO A 78 18.91 -14.55 27.28
CA PRO A 78 17.77 -14.66 28.19
C PRO A 78 18.23 -15.17 29.56
N GLN A 79 17.64 -14.64 30.63
CA GLN A 79 17.83 -15.17 31.97
C GLN A 79 17.00 -16.44 32.16
N ALA A 80 17.59 -17.48 32.79
CA ALA A 80 17.12 -18.86 32.73
C ALA A 80 15.66 -19.11 33.21
N ASP A 81 15.10 -18.22 34.04
CA ASP A 81 13.81 -18.48 34.73
C ASP A 81 12.74 -17.41 34.51
N GLN A 82 12.92 -16.51 33.53
CA GLN A 82 12.19 -15.23 33.50
C GLN A 82 11.83 -14.70 32.10
N VAL A 83 11.46 -15.56 31.14
CA VAL A 83 10.95 -15.08 29.84
C VAL A 83 9.42 -15.07 29.83
N ASP A 84 8.82 -13.89 29.66
CA ASP A 84 7.37 -13.76 29.58
C ASP A 84 6.88 -14.16 28.17
N VAL A 85 7.56 -13.67 27.13
CA VAL A 85 7.22 -13.95 25.72
C VAL A 85 8.46 -14.36 24.93
N VAL A 86 8.37 -15.45 24.18
CA VAL A 86 9.33 -15.78 23.10
C VAL A 86 8.72 -15.36 21.77
N ILE A 87 9.48 -14.64 20.96
CA ILE A 87 9.15 -14.44 19.54
C ILE A 87 10.05 -15.38 18.74
N ASP A 88 9.46 -16.45 18.20
CA ASP A 88 10.19 -17.46 17.43
C ASP A 88 10.36 -17.04 15.97
N LEU A 89 11.57 -16.62 15.62
CA LEU A 89 12.01 -16.28 14.26
C LEU A 89 13.00 -17.33 13.72
N SER A 90 13.30 -18.35 14.51
CA SER A 90 14.30 -19.37 14.21
C SER A 90 13.72 -20.57 13.47
N GLY A 91 12.47 -20.92 13.77
CA GLY A 91 11.84 -22.17 13.36
C GLY A 91 12.48 -23.41 14.02
N ALA A 92 13.14 -23.24 15.16
CA ALA A 92 13.77 -24.30 15.93
C ALA A 92 12.73 -25.21 16.61
N GLU A 93 13.07 -26.48 16.80
CA GLU A 93 12.20 -27.43 17.51
C GLU A 93 12.21 -27.21 19.03
N SER A 94 13.31 -26.66 19.55
CA SER A 94 13.47 -26.34 20.97
C SER A 94 13.61 -24.83 21.13
N LEU A 95 12.70 -24.25 21.91
CA LEU A 95 12.67 -22.83 22.25
C LEU A 95 12.99 -22.64 23.74
N PRO A 96 13.45 -21.44 24.16
CA PRO A 96 13.50 -21.08 25.57
C PRO A 96 12.13 -21.25 26.24
N ALA A 97 12.13 -21.66 27.51
CA ALA A 97 10.88 -21.77 28.28
C ALA A 97 10.25 -20.38 28.46
N ALA A 98 8.98 -20.23 28.08
CA ALA A 98 8.24 -18.98 28.21
C ALA A 98 6.73 -19.22 28.37
N ARG A 99 6.01 -18.19 28.85
CA ARG A 99 4.55 -18.26 29.05
C ARG A 99 3.77 -18.15 27.75
N ARG A 100 4.30 -17.42 26.78
CA ARG A 100 3.68 -17.15 25.49
C ARG A 100 4.72 -17.23 24.38
N VAL A 101 4.35 -17.82 23.25
CA VAL A 101 5.17 -17.85 22.05
C VAL A 101 4.41 -17.19 20.91
N LEU A 102 5.07 -16.26 20.24
CA LEU A 102 4.63 -15.62 19.01
C LEU A 102 5.48 -16.11 17.85
N THR A 103 4.85 -16.63 16.79
CA THR A 103 5.55 -17.13 15.61
C THR A 103 4.95 -16.47 14.37
N PRO A 104 5.66 -15.51 13.72
CA PRO A 104 5.21 -14.97 12.46
C PRO A 104 5.35 -16.01 11.34
N VAL A 105 4.30 -16.13 10.55
CA VAL A 105 4.17 -17.08 9.46
C VAL A 105 3.82 -16.30 8.19
N PHE A 106 4.63 -16.48 7.16
CA PHE A 106 4.49 -15.81 5.87
C PHE A 106 3.89 -16.80 4.88
N ASN A 107 2.68 -16.52 4.39
CA ASN A 107 1.97 -17.40 3.44
C ASN A 107 1.93 -18.87 3.89
N GLY A 108 1.74 -19.11 5.19
CA GLY A 108 1.67 -20.45 5.79
C GLY A 108 3.03 -21.08 6.16
N ALA A 109 4.17 -20.42 5.89
CA ALA A 109 5.50 -20.92 6.26
C ALA A 109 6.23 -19.98 7.25
N PRO A 110 6.99 -20.51 8.22
CA PRO A 110 7.79 -19.68 9.13
C PRO A 110 8.99 -19.04 8.41
N GLY A 111 9.28 -17.79 8.76
CA GLY A 111 10.42 -17.04 8.24
C GLY A 111 10.31 -16.64 6.75
N GLU A 112 11.38 -16.04 6.24
CA GLU A 112 11.43 -15.37 4.93
C GLU A 112 11.13 -16.31 3.75
N ILE A 113 11.33 -17.62 3.96
CA ILE A 113 11.09 -18.64 2.94
C ILE A 113 9.62 -18.70 2.51
N GLY A 114 8.69 -18.33 3.39
CA GLY A 114 7.28 -18.22 3.07
C GLY A 114 7.00 -17.11 2.04
N VAL A 115 7.67 -15.97 2.17
CA VAL A 115 7.60 -14.86 1.20
C VAL A 115 8.17 -15.30 -0.15
N VAL A 116 9.29 -16.02 -0.15
CA VAL A 116 9.90 -16.56 -1.36
C VAL A 116 8.96 -17.55 -2.06
N ALA A 117 8.35 -18.47 -1.30
CA ALA A 117 7.40 -19.43 -1.83
C ALA A 117 6.16 -18.73 -2.41
N ALA A 118 5.62 -17.72 -1.73
CA ALA A 118 4.51 -16.93 -2.22
C ALA A 118 4.84 -16.22 -3.55
N TRP A 119 6.03 -15.64 -3.64
CA TRP A 119 6.52 -14.98 -4.85
C TRP A 119 6.63 -15.96 -6.03
N LEU A 120 7.27 -17.13 -5.83
CA LEU A 120 7.42 -18.16 -6.87
C LEU A 120 6.09 -18.71 -7.39
N ASN A 121 5.04 -18.64 -6.56
CA ASN A 121 3.68 -19.09 -6.86
C ASN A 121 2.73 -17.93 -7.25
N HIS A 122 3.24 -16.71 -7.43
CA HIS A 122 2.46 -15.51 -7.78
C HIS A 122 1.29 -15.21 -6.81
N GLN A 123 1.43 -15.59 -5.55
CA GLN A 123 0.42 -15.38 -4.51
C GLN A 123 0.49 -13.96 -3.94
N ASP A 124 -0.61 -13.48 -3.37
CA ASP A 124 -0.61 -12.26 -2.56
C ASP A 124 0.11 -12.49 -1.24
N LEU A 125 0.71 -11.45 -0.67
CA LEU A 125 1.40 -11.56 0.62
C LEU A 125 0.37 -11.72 1.74
N LEU A 126 0.66 -12.65 2.66
CA LEU A 126 -0.09 -12.87 3.87
C LEU A 126 0.90 -13.06 5.01
N VAL A 127 0.70 -12.33 6.10
CA VAL A 127 1.47 -12.51 7.34
C VAL A 127 0.48 -12.85 8.43
N ASP A 128 0.56 -14.07 8.93
CA ASP A 128 -0.18 -14.50 10.11
C ASP A 128 0.76 -14.55 11.31
N LEU A 129 0.24 -14.24 12.49
CA LEU A 129 0.96 -14.40 13.74
C LEU A 129 0.28 -15.48 14.56
N HIS A 130 0.96 -16.61 14.69
CA HIS A 130 0.54 -17.64 15.62
C HIS A 130 0.90 -17.23 17.03
N ASP A 131 -0.06 -17.37 17.93
CA ASP A 131 0.04 -16.93 19.32
C ASP A 131 -0.45 -18.04 20.23
N THR A 132 0.43 -18.58 21.07
CA THR A 132 0.06 -19.68 21.98
C THR A 132 -0.98 -19.26 23.02
N ALA A 133 -1.10 -17.96 23.32
CA ALA A 133 -2.15 -17.44 24.19
C ALA A 133 -3.50 -17.29 23.46
N ARG A 134 -3.50 -17.23 22.11
CA ARG A 134 -4.69 -17.05 21.26
C ARG A 134 -4.68 -17.99 20.03
N PRO A 135 -4.65 -19.32 20.21
CA PRO A 135 -4.42 -20.28 19.11
C PRO A 135 -5.52 -20.30 18.04
N LEU A 136 -6.74 -19.81 18.35
CA LEU A 136 -7.88 -19.80 17.43
C LEU A 136 -8.15 -18.44 16.77
N ARG A 137 -7.34 -17.42 17.08
CA ARG A 137 -7.52 -16.05 16.57
C ARG A 137 -6.17 -15.52 16.08
N PRO A 138 -5.68 -15.98 14.92
CA PRO A 138 -4.44 -15.48 14.37
C PRO A 138 -4.58 -13.98 14.07
N TRP A 139 -3.51 -13.24 14.37
CA TRP A 139 -3.40 -11.88 13.87
C TRP A 139 -3.00 -11.95 12.41
N THR A 140 -3.68 -11.21 11.54
CA THR A 140 -3.42 -11.26 10.11
C THR A 140 -3.10 -9.87 9.59
N ALA A 141 -2.04 -9.79 8.79
CA ALA A 141 -1.74 -8.66 7.95
C ALA A 141 -1.71 -9.09 6.47
N ARG A 142 -2.09 -8.17 5.59
CA ARG A 142 -2.07 -8.33 4.13
C ARG A 142 -1.22 -7.21 3.53
N PRO A 143 0.12 -7.38 3.51
CA PRO A 143 1.02 -6.35 3.00
C PRO A 143 0.82 -6.13 1.50
N ALA A 144 1.01 -4.89 1.07
CA ALA A 144 1.18 -4.55 -0.33
C ALA A 144 2.60 -4.89 -0.79
N SER A 145 2.87 -4.85 -2.09
CA SER A 145 4.24 -4.87 -2.60
C SER A 145 4.41 -3.81 -3.66
N GLY A 146 5.43 -2.95 -3.51
CA GLY A 146 5.71 -1.87 -4.46
C GLY A 146 6.01 -2.36 -5.88
N ASP A 147 6.64 -3.54 -5.99
CA ASP A 147 6.76 -4.30 -7.23
C ASP A 147 6.57 -5.79 -6.90
N ARG A 148 5.71 -6.49 -7.63
CA ARG A 148 5.39 -7.90 -7.40
C ARG A 148 6.37 -8.86 -8.06
N GLU A 149 7.14 -8.38 -9.03
CA GLU A 149 8.12 -9.15 -9.80
C GLU A 149 9.53 -9.05 -9.19
N VAL A 150 9.72 -8.18 -8.20
CA VAL A 150 10.97 -8.01 -7.47
C VAL A 150 10.86 -8.71 -6.12
N LEU A 151 11.75 -9.66 -5.85
CA LEU A 151 11.70 -10.43 -4.60
C LEU A 151 12.08 -9.56 -3.40
N ALA A 152 13.09 -8.69 -3.56
CA ALA A 152 13.56 -7.81 -2.50
C ALA A 152 12.45 -6.88 -1.95
N THR A 153 11.63 -6.28 -2.83
CA THR A 153 10.51 -5.40 -2.43
C THR A 153 9.40 -6.16 -1.69
N ARG A 154 9.17 -7.42 -2.06
CA ARG A 154 8.19 -8.29 -1.37
C ARG A 154 8.65 -8.67 0.02
N LEU A 155 9.94 -8.99 0.18
CA LEU A 155 10.55 -9.25 1.47
C LEU A 155 10.51 -8.01 2.35
N ASP A 156 10.90 -6.85 1.83
CA ASP A 156 10.82 -5.57 2.52
C ASP A 156 9.40 -5.30 3.03
N SER A 157 8.39 -5.50 2.18
CA SER A 157 7.00 -5.23 2.53
C SER A 157 6.46 -6.19 3.59
N ALA A 158 6.65 -7.50 3.41
CA ALA A 158 6.15 -8.51 4.34
C ALA A 158 6.83 -8.41 5.71
N LEU A 159 8.15 -8.26 5.75
CA LEU A 159 8.93 -8.24 6.99
C LEU A 159 8.75 -6.92 7.75
N SER A 160 8.62 -5.79 7.06
CA SER A 160 8.26 -4.52 7.70
C SER A 160 6.87 -4.56 8.32
N CYS A 161 5.91 -5.24 7.67
CA CYS A 161 4.54 -5.38 8.17
C CYS A 161 4.41 -6.40 9.33
N ALA A 162 5.33 -7.37 9.42
CA ALA A 162 5.37 -8.31 10.54
C ALA A 162 5.69 -7.62 11.88
N VAL A 163 6.55 -6.60 11.88
CA VAL A 163 6.93 -5.86 13.10
C VAL A 163 5.72 -5.26 13.83
N PRO A 164 4.89 -4.39 13.20
CA PRO A 164 3.73 -3.81 13.87
C PRO A 164 2.65 -4.85 14.20
N LEU A 165 2.53 -5.93 13.44
CA LEU A 165 1.63 -7.04 13.76
C LEU A 165 2.01 -7.71 15.09
N ILE A 166 3.30 -7.98 15.29
CA ILE A 166 3.84 -8.52 16.54
C ILE A 166 3.63 -7.56 17.70
N LEU A 167 3.93 -6.27 17.51
CA LEU A 167 3.71 -5.24 18.54
C LEU A 167 2.24 -5.17 18.94
N LYS A 168 1.32 -5.14 17.97
CA LYS A 168 -0.12 -5.11 18.21
C LYS A 168 -0.59 -6.31 19.04
N ALA A 169 -0.11 -7.51 18.71
CA ALA A 169 -0.44 -8.72 19.44
C ALA A 169 0.05 -8.70 20.91
N LEU A 170 1.19 -8.07 21.16
CA LEU A 170 1.73 -7.88 22.51
C LEU A 170 0.92 -6.85 23.32
N TYR A 171 0.54 -5.73 22.69
CA TYR A 171 -0.21 -4.67 23.36
C TYR A 171 -1.63 -5.08 23.77
N GLU A 172 -2.38 -5.71 22.87
CA GLU A 172 -3.79 -6.07 23.10
C GLU A 172 -4.02 -7.23 24.10
N GLU A 173 -2.95 -7.86 24.62
CA GLU A 173 -3.06 -8.85 25.69
C GLU A 173 -3.24 -8.22 27.07
N THR A 174 -2.81 -6.97 27.27
CA THR A 174 -3.00 -6.28 28.56
C THR A 174 -4.47 -6.03 28.94
N GLY A 175 -5.44 -6.37 28.06
CA GLY A 175 -6.88 -6.21 28.28
C GLY A 175 -7.76 -7.48 28.29
N SER A 176 -7.25 -8.71 28.16
CA SER A 176 -8.13 -9.90 28.20
C SER A 176 -7.40 -11.20 28.59
N SER A 177 -7.91 -11.87 29.62
CA SER A 177 -7.41 -13.14 30.16
C SER A 177 -7.64 -14.34 29.23
N ALA A 178 -6.67 -15.25 29.20
CA ALA A 178 -6.59 -16.41 28.31
C ALA A 178 -7.30 -17.68 28.81
N SER A 179 -7.55 -18.62 27.90
CA SER A 179 -7.68 -20.06 28.20
C SER A 179 -7.23 -20.89 26.99
N GLY A 180 -6.29 -21.82 27.19
CA GLY A 180 -5.59 -22.56 26.12
C GLY A 180 -6.06 -24.00 25.89
N ILE A 181 -5.83 -24.49 24.65
CA ILE A 181 -5.77 -25.89 24.15
C ILE A 181 -4.85 -25.85 22.90
N PRO A 182 -4.08 -26.90 22.53
CA PRO A 182 -2.90 -26.82 21.64
C PRO A 182 -3.21 -26.38 20.19
N GLY A 183 -2.25 -25.66 19.59
CA GLY A 183 -2.32 -25.18 18.20
C GLY A 183 -2.19 -26.29 17.15
N PRO A 184 -2.77 -26.10 15.94
CA PRO A 184 -2.73 -27.08 14.86
C PRO A 184 -1.33 -27.20 14.23
N ARG A 185 -1.07 -28.37 13.61
CA ARG A 185 0.20 -28.74 12.96
C ARG A 185 0.58 -27.79 11.82
N MET A 186 1.85 -27.35 11.85
CA MET A 186 2.51 -26.61 10.78
C MET A 186 2.59 -27.44 9.50
N ALA A 187 2.15 -26.87 8.38
CA ALA A 187 2.40 -27.44 7.06
C ALA A 187 3.76 -26.96 6.54
N VAL A 188 4.61 -27.89 6.13
CA VAL A 188 5.81 -27.59 5.35
C VAL A 188 5.34 -27.24 3.93
N PRO A 189 5.72 -26.09 3.35
CA PRO A 189 5.37 -25.78 1.97
C PRO A 189 5.88 -26.86 1.04
N SER A 190 5.02 -27.37 0.15
CA SER A 190 5.50 -28.18 -0.97
C SER A 190 6.25 -27.28 -1.93
N PHE A 191 7.58 -27.34 -1.91
CA PHE A 191 8.37 -26.87 -3.05
C PHE A 191 8.02 -27.77 -4.22
N GLY A 192 7.20 -27.29 -5.15
CA GLY A 192 7.07 -27.92 -6.47
C GLY A 192 8.47 -28.09 -7.02
N ALA A 193 8.93 -29.34 -7.12
CA ALA A 193 10.30 -29.68 -7.45
C ALA A 193 10.67 -29.05 -8.80
N LEU A 194 11.79 -28.33 -8.81
CA LEU A 194 12.61 -28.05 -10.00
C LEU A 194 11.90 -27.41 -11.21
N SER A 195 11.51 -26.14 -11.05
CA SER A 195 11.47 -25.19 -12.18
C SER A 195 12.07 -23.81 -11.86
N ALA A 196 12.78 -23.67 -10.73
CA ALA A 196 13.44 -22.43 -10.35
C ALA A 196 14.69 -22.13 -11.22
N LEU A 197 15.41 -23.18 -11.68
CA LEU A 197 16.58 -23.03 -12.55
C LEU A 197 16.24 -22.60 -13.99
N ALA A 198 15.07 -22.95 -14.50
CA ALA A 198 14.62 -22.53 -15.82
C ALA A 198 14.09 -21.08 -15.87
N ARG A 199 13.83 -20.45 -14.72
CA ARG A 199 13.18 -19.13 -14.64
C ARG A 199 14.12 -17.96 -14.37
N ALA A 200 15.27 -18.17 -13.74
CA ALA A 200 16.23 -17.10 -13.47
C ALA A 200 16.76 -16.41 -14.75
N THR A 201 16.94 -17.17 -15.84
CA THR A 201 17.32 -16.63 -17.17
C THR A 201 16.16 -15.92 -17.87
N GLY A 202 14.93 -16.39 -17.69
CA GLY A 202 13.71 -15.76 -18.22
C GLY A 202 13.35 -14.44 -17.55
N THR A 203 13.63 -14.26 -16.26
CA THR A 203 13.35 -13.01 -15.51
C THR A 203 14.20 -11.83 -15.97
N VAL A 204 15.48 -12.02 -16.31
CA VAL A 204 16.33 -10.91 -16.80
C VAL A 204 15.89 -10.46 -18.19
N ALA A 205 15.60 -11.43 -19.08
CA ALA A 205 15.05 -11.14 -20.41
C ALA A 205 13.67 -10.46 -20.33
N SER A 206 12.78 -10.94 -19.45
CA SER A 206 11.45 -10.34 -19.24
C SER A 206 11.53 -8.95 -18.59
N LYS A 207 12.49 -8.70 -17.69
CA LYS A 207 12.75 -7.38 -17.10
C LYS A 207 13.30 -6.39 -18.14
N ALA A 208 14.18 -6.84 -19.04
CA ALA A 208 14.66 -6.04 -20.17
C ALA A 208 13.57 -5.78 -21.23
N ILE A 209 12.72 -6.78 -21.51
CA ILE A 209 11.56 -6.63 -22.40
C ILE A 209 10.52 -5.69 -21.80
N GLY A 210 10.20 -5.79 -20.50
CA GLY A 210 9.30 -4.86 -19.82
C GLY A 210 9.81 -3.42 -19.84
N LEU A 211 11.13 -3.21 -19.68
CA LEU A 211 11.78 -1.92 -19.86
C LEU A 211 11.60 -1.37 -21.30
N LEU A 212 11.69 -2.24 -22.31
CA LEU A 212 11.49 -1.89 -23.73
C LEU A 212 10.01 -1.68 -24.10
N ASP A 213 9.10 -2.41 -23.45
CA ASP A 213 7.65 -2.31 -23.67
C ASP A 213 7.08 -1.01 -23.08
N VAL A 214 7.64 -0.56 -21.96
CA VAL A 214 7.43 0.78 -21.38
C VAL A 214 7.91 1.89 -22.32
N LEU A 215 8.90 1.61 -23.18
CA LEU A 215 9.37 2.55 -24.21
C LEU A 215 8.53 2.48 -25.50
N ALA A 216 7.79 1.39 -25.74
CA ALA A 216 7.04 1.14 -26.97
C ALA A 216 5.55 1.51 -26.89
N ARG A 217 4.93 1.44 -25.72
CA ARG A 217 3.54 1.87 -25.50
C ARG A 217 3.56 3.32 -25.01
N GLY A 218 2.79 4.21 -25.65
CA GLY A 218 2.62 5.58 -25.14
C GLY A 218 2.35 5.55 -23.62
N GLY A 219 3.20 6.23 -22.85
CA GLY A 219 3.33 6.01 -21.40
C GLY A 219 2.01 6.08 -20.65
N ARG A 220 1.84 5.20 -19.65
CA ARG A 220 0.77 5.32 -18.66
C ARG A 220 0.93 6.66 -17.95
N MET A 221 -0.16 7.37 -17.73
CA MET A 221 -0.17 8.65 -17.06
C MET A 221 -1.42 8.80 -16.19
N TRP A 222 -1.40 9.81 -15.34
CA TRP A 222 -2.52 10.21 -14.50
C TRP A 222 -3.41 11.23 -15.20
N GLY A 223 -4.69 11.26 -14.81
CA GLY A 223 -5.66 12.24 -15.28
C GLY A 223 -6.91 12.26 -14.40
N ILE A 224 -7.65 13.35 -14.51
CA ILE A 224 -8.80 13.62 -13.66
C ILE A 224 -10.08 13.32 -14.43
N GLY A 225 -10.89 12.41 -13.90
CA GLY A 225 -12.30 12.26 -14.29
C GLY A 225 -13.17 13.19 -13.44
N TRP A 226 -14.09 13.92 -14.06
CA TRP A 226 -15.02 14.80 -13.34
C TRP A 226 -16.40 14.88 -14.00
N ARG A 227 -17.42 15.16 -13.20
CA ARG A 227 -18.79 15.40 -13.68
C ARG A 227 -19.58 16.30 -12.73
N PHE A 228 -20.62 16.93 -13.25
CA PHE A 228 -21.62 17.65 -12.46
C PHE A 228 -22.96 16.92 -12.46
N ASP A 229 -23.51 16.70 -11.28
CA ASP A 229 -24.84 16.15 -11.07
C ASP A 229 -25.34 16.42 -9.66
N GLU A 230 -26.28 17.34 -9.53
CA GLU A 230 -26.88 17.69 -8.24
C GLU A 230 -27.89 16.64 -7.75
N SER A 231 -28.46 15.84 -8.66
CA SER A 231 -29.57 14.94 -8.37
C SER A 231 -29.12 13.61 -7.77
N ALA A 232 -28.01 13.05 -8.27
CA ALA A 232 -27.53 11.73 -7.89
C ALA A 232 -26.01 11.65 -8.03
N SER A 233 -25.40 10.87 -7.15
CA SER A 233 -24.00 10.47 -7.20
C SER A 233 -23.79 9.21 -8.05
N LEU A 234 -22.53 8.89 -8.34
CA LEU A 234 -22.16 7.59 -8.90
C LEU A 234 -22.66 6.43 -8.01
N LEU A 235 -22.65 6.60 -6.68
CA LEU A 235 -23.12 5.57 -5.75
C LEU A 235 -24.63 5.33 -5.88
N ASP A 236 -25.42 6.36 -6.21
CA ASP A 236 -26.86 6.24 -6.45
C ASP A 236 -27.15 5.56 -7.80
N LYS A 237 -26.37 5.92 -8.83
CA LYS A 237 -26.62 5.47 -10.21
C LYS A 237 -26.07 4.08 -10.53
N GLY A 238 -25.03 3.65 -9.82
CA GLY A 238 -24.27 2.44 -10.13
C GLY A 238 -23.36 2.57 -11.36
N GLU A 239 -23.60 3.54 -12.24
CA GLU A 239 -22.72 3.86 -13.36
C GLU A 239 -22.86 5.33 -13.77
N ALA A 240 -21.75 5.98 -14.11
CA ALA A 240 -21.75 7.35 -14.61
C ALA A 240 -20.57 7.63 -15.55
N ALA A 241 -20.79 8.55 -16.48
CA ALA A 241 -19.75 9.09 -17.34
C ALA A 241 -19.06 10.30 -16.68
N PHE A 242 -17.73 10.33 -16.79
CA PHE A 242 -16.86 11.38 -16.28
C PHE A 242 -16.06 11.97 -17.44
N ARG A 243 -16.14 13.29 -17.62
CA ARG A 243 -15.25 14.02 -18.54
C ARG A 243 -13.82 13.92 -18.02
N VAL A 244 -12.86 13.87 -18.92
CA VAL A 244 -11.45 13.68 -18.56
C VAL A 244 -10.64 14.90 -18.98
N PHE A 245 -9.80 15.40 -18.06
CA PHE A 245 -8.71 16.30 -18.39
C PHE A 245 -7.39 15.80 -17.78
N THR A 246 -6.28 16.20 -18.39
CA THR A 246 -4.93 15.80 -17.98
C THR A 246 -4.05 17.02 -17.75
N GLY A 247 -2.85 16.78 -17.22
CA GLY A 247 -1.77 17.77 -17.23
C GLY A 247 -1.31 18.12 -18.65
N ASN A 248 -0.36 19.06 -18.72
CA ASN A 248 0.31 19.45 -19.95
C ASN A 248 1.47 18.49 -20.30
N ALA A 249 2.27 18.79 -21.32
CA ALA A 249 3.38 17.90 -21.73
C ALA A 249 4.45 17.70 -20.64
N ASP A 250 4.56 18.64 -19.70
CA ASP A 250 5.58 18.66 -18.64
C ASP A 250 5.04 18.26 -17.26
N SER A 251 3.78 17.81 -17.19
CA SER A 251 3.14 17.41 -15.93
C SER A 251 2.04 16.36 -16.07
N TYR A 252 1.64 15.77 -14.96
CA TYR A 252 0.35 15.10 -14.82
C TYR A 252 -0.45 15.71 -13.66
N LEU A 253 -1.75 15.41 -13.63
CA LEU A 253 -2.65 15.82 -12.55
C LEU A 253 -3.22 14.56 -11.88
N ALA A 254 -3.29 14.58 -10.55
CA ALA A 254 -3.76 13.48 -9.71
C ALA A 254 -4.50 14.02 -8.47
N ASP A 255 -5.07 13.13 -7.67
CA ASP A 255 -5.73 13.41 -6.38
C ASP A 255 -6.70 14.62 -6.37
N PRO A 256 -7.80 14.58 -7.13
CA PRO A 256 -8.73 15.69 -7.23
C PRO A 256 -9.62 15.83 -6.00
N PHE A 257 -9.73 17.07 -5.48
CA PHE A 257 -10.63 17.47 -4.41
C PHE A 257 -11.54 18.62 -4.85
N PRO A 258 -12.86 18.41 -4.91
CA PRO A 258 -13.81 19.42 -5.36
C PRO A 258 -14.12 20.39 -4.23
N PHE A 259 -14.18 21.68 -4.56
CA PHE A 259 -14.52 22.74 -3.62
C PHE A 259 -15.40 23.79 -4.30
N ARG A 260 -16.39 24.31 -3.58
CA ARG A 260 -17.25 25.40 -4.06
C ARG A 260 -17.08 26.60 -3.15
N HIS A 261 -16.77 27.76 -3.72
CA HIS A 261 -16.62 29.01 -3.00
C HIS A 261 -17.26 30.16 -3.77
N GLN A 262 -18.13 30.94 -3.11
CA GLN A 262 -18.80 32.11 -3.70
C GLN A 262 -19.46 31.83 -5.08
N GLY A 263 -20.04 30.64 -5.25
CA GLY A 263 -20.73 30.26 -6.48
C GLY A 263 -19.86 29.67 -7.59
N GLN A 264 -18.53 29.73 -7.45
CA GLN A 264 -17.56 29.12 -8.37
C GLN A 264 -17.13 27.73 -7.86
N ASP A 265 -16.99 26.80 -8.79
CA ASP A 265 -16.50 25.45 -8.52
C ASP A 265 -15.02 25.31 -8.91
N PHE A 266 -14.28 24.57 -8.08
CA PHE A 266 -12.85 24.34 -8.19
C PHE A 266 -12.54 22.86 -7.99
N ILE A 267 -11.47 22.39 -8.62
CA ILE A 267 -10.85 21.09 -8.34
C ILE A 267 -9.41 21.35 -7.94
N PHE A 268 -9.08 21.13 -6.68
CA PHE A 268 -7.69 21.09 -6.22
C PHE A 268 -7.09 19.75 -6.60
N VAL A 269 -5.83 19.74 -7.03
CA VAL A 269 -5.16 18.55 -7.56
C VAL A 269 -3.69 18.55 -7.15
N GLU A 270 -3.10 17.37 -7.07
CA GLU A 270 -1.66 17.23 -7.27
C GLU A 270 -1.33 17.61 -8.72
N GLN A 271 -0.32 18.45 -8.91
CA GLN A 271 0.34 18.65 -10.19
C GLN A 271 1.80 18.22 -10.09
N TYR A 272 2.12 17.05 -10.63
CA TYR A 272 3.48 16.55 -10.67
C TYR A 272 4.26 17.16 -11.82
N LEU A 273 5.36 17.83 -11.52
CA LEU A 273 6.21 18.49 -12.51
C LEU A 273 7.39 17.59 -12.86
N TYR A 274 7.47 17.10 -14.11
CA TYR A 274 8.55 16.20 -14.54
C TYR A 274 9.93 16.84 -14.42
N SER A 275 10.03 18.16 -14.65
CA SER A 275 11.27 18.92 -14.54
C SER A 275 11.82 19.00 -13.11
N LYS A 276 10.95 18.90 -12.10
CA LYS A 276 11.30 18.97 -10.67
C LYS A 276 11.25 17.62 -9.97
N ASN A 277 10.69 16.60 -10.62
CA ASN A 277 10.46 15.28 -10.06
C ASN A 277 9.66 15.31 -8.73
N ARG A 278 8.65 16.18 -8.63
CA ARG A 278 7.78 16.27 -7.44
C ARG A 278 6.39 16.83 -7.74
N GLY A 279 5.44 16.48 -6.88
CA GLY A 279 4.10 17.05 -6.81
C GLY A 279 4.11 18.46 -6.19
N CYS A 280 3.25 19.33 -6.71
CA CYS A 280 2.86 20.61 -6.13
C CYS A 280 1.32 20.64 -6.03
N ILE A 281 0.75 21.51 -5.20
CA ILE A 281 -0.70 21.67 -5.19
C ILE A 281 -1.12 22.70 -6.21
N ALA A 282 -2.04 22.33 -7.08
CA ALA A 282 -2.66 23.20 -8.07
C ALA A 282 -4.18 23.23 -7.93
N VAL A 283 -4.80 24.20 -8.58
CA VAL A 283 -6.25 24.33 -8.67
C VAL A 283 -6.69 24.52 -10.12
N VAL A 284 -7.80 23.90 -10.49
CA VAL A 284 -8.48 24.05 -11.77
C VAL A 284 -9.86 24.64 -11.52
N THR A 285 -10.21 25.73 -12.21
CA THR A 285 -11.59 26.22 -12.24
C THR A 285 -12.43 25.34 -13.14
N VAL A 286 -13.61 24.96 -12.70
CA VAL A 286 -14.56 24.20 -13.53
C VAL A 286 -15.91 24.88 -13.55
N ASN A 287 -16.54 24.83 -14.71
CA ASN A 287 -17.85 25.41 -14.95
C ASN A 287 -18.89 24.32 -15.12
N ARG A 288 -20.14 24.66 -14.80
CA ARG A 288 -21.27 23.72 -14.86
C ARG A 288 -21.72 23.40 -16.30
N ASP A 289 -21.28 24.16 -17.30
CA ASP A 289 -21.36 23.78 -18.72
C ASP A 289 -20.37 22.64 -19.09
N GLY A 290 -19.55 22.26 -18.12
CA GLY A 290 -18.56 21.20 -18.16
C GLY A 290 -17.28 21.60 -18.91
N THR A 291 -16.95 22.89 -18.93
CA THR A 291 -15.63 23.40 -19.30
C THR A 291 -14.71 23.46 -18.07
N ALA A 292 -13.41 23.22 -18.30
CA ALA A 292 -12.37 23.31 -17.27
C ALA A 292 -11.29 24.31 -17.73
N GLY A 293 -10.79 25.12 -16.79
CA GLY A 293 -9.69 26.05 -17.01
C GLY A 293 -8.32 25.36 -17.00
N ALA A 294 -7.27 26.15 -17.11
CA ALA A 294 -5.90 25.67 -16.91
C ALA A 294 -5.61 25.47 -15.41
N SER A 295 -4.78 24.48 -15.08
CA SER A 295 -4.26 24.29 -13.73
C SER A 295 -3.34 25.44 -13.33
N ARG A 296 -3.51 25.97 -12.11
CA ARG A 296 -2.62 26.97 -11.52
C ARG A 296 -2.06 26.46 -10.20
N ILE A 297 -0.74 26.43 -10.06
CA ILE A 297 -0.06 26.07 -8.81
C ILE A 297 -0.38 27.11 -7.74
N VAL A 298 -0.76 26.65 -6.54
CA VAL A 298 -1.15 27.47 -5.38
C VAL A 298 -0.32 27.20 -4.13
N VAL A 299 0.28 26.00 -4.02
CA VAL A 299 1.29 25.67 -3.00
C VAL A 299 2.42 24.91 -3.67
N GLU A 300 3.64 25.40 -3.49
CA GLU A 300 4.87 24.71 -3.89
C GLU A 300 5.85 24.73 -2.72
N GLU A 301 6.43 23.57 -2.44
CA GLU A 301 7.41 23.34 -1.39
C GLU A 301 8.67 22.68 -1.98
N PRO A 302 9.82 22.63 -1.28
CA PRO A 302 11.00 21.94 -1.77
C PRO A 302 10.86 20.41 -1.81
N HIS A 303 9.79 19.87 -1.22
CA HIS A 303 9.44 18.44 -1.16
C HIS A 303 8.13 18.16 -1.90
N HIS A 304 7.85 16.88 -2.13
CA HIS A 304 6.63 16.42 -2.79
C HIS A 304 5.37 16.76 -1.97
N LEU A 305 4.36 17.32 -2.64
CA LEU A 305 3.01 17.51 -2.12
C LEU A 305 1.97 16.89 -3.06
N SER A 306 1.02 16.15 -2.50
CA SER A 306 -0.10 15.50 -3.19
C SER A 306 -1.36 15.55 -2.31
N TYR A 307 -2.44 14.85 -2.69
CA TYR A 307 -3.67 14.70 -1.89
C TYR A 307 -4.15 16.00 -1.18
N PRO A 308 -4.50 17.08 -1.91
CA PRO A 308 -4.81 18.39 -1.33
C PRO A 308 -6.20 18.41 -0.67
N PHE A 309 -6.32 17.87 0.53
CA PHE A 309 -7.60 17.80 1.23
C PHE A 309 -8.06 19.20 1.67
N VAL A 310 -9.05 19.78 0.96
CA VAL A 310 -9.57 21.13 1.24
C VAL A 310 -10.92 21.08 1.95
N PHE A 311 -11.06 21.81 3.06
CA PHE A 311 -12.28 21.83 3.88
C PHE A 311 -12.52 23.19 4.54
N GLU A 312 -13.75 23.39 5.01
CA GLU A 312 -14.13 24.58 5.78
C GLU A 312 -14.26 24.21 7.25
N GLN A 313 -13.73 25.05 8.13
CA GLN A 313 -13.84 24.90 9.58
C GLN A 313 -13.74 26.28 10.22
N ASP A 314 -14.68 26.59 11.12
CA ASP A 314 -14.75 27.85 11.87
C ASP A 314 -14.68 29.12 10.99
N GLY A 315 -15.38 29.08 9.84
CA GLY A 315 -15.46 30.19 8.88
C GLY A 315 -14.18 30.41 8.06
N GLN A 316 -13.18 29.53 8.19
CA GLN A 316 -11.94 29.57 7.42
C GLN A 316 -11.88 28.39 6.46
N THR A 317 -11.13 28.57 5.36
CA THR A 317 -10.81 27.48 4.43
C THR A 317 -9.41 26.96 4.69
N TRP A 318 -9.33 25.65 4.92
CA TRP A 318 -8.12 24.93 5.29
C TRP A 318 -7.75 23.90 4.22
N MET A 319 -6.47 23.56 4.18
CA MET A 319 -5.94 22.48 3.35
C MET A 319 -4.93 21.67 4.15
N ILE A 320 -5.03 20.34 4.06
CA ILE A 320 -4.01 19.41 4.53
C ILE A 320 -3.56 18.61 3.29
N PRO A 321 -2.44 18.96 2.65
CA PRO A 321 -1.85 18.12 1.62
C PRO A 321 -1.17 16.90 2.25
N GLU A 322 -0.97 15.85 1.47
CA GLU A 322 0.03 14.84 1.79
C GLU A 322 1.42 15.49 1.74
N SER A 323 2.19 15.31 2.83
CA SER A 323 3.55 15.83 2.99
C SER A 323 4.49 14.79 3.58
N GLY A 324 4.28 13.51 3.23
CA GLY A 324 5.07 12.37 3.75
C GLY A 324 6.57 12.53 3.54
N ALA A 325 6.99 13.08 2.40
CA ALA A 325 8.40 13.38 2.08
C ALA A 325 9.05 14.38 3.06
N ALA A 326 8.25 15.26 3.68
CA ALA A 326 8.70 16.19 4.72
C ALA A 326 8.56 15.63 6.15
N ARG A 327 8.11 14.38 6.28
CA ARG A 327 7.88 13.67 7.55
C ARG A 327 7.02 14.46 8.53
N ASN A 328 5.96 15.12 8.03
CA ASN A 328 5.03 15.86 8.85
C ASN A 328 3.61 15.87 8.24
N VAL A 329 2.65 16.31 9.04
CA VAL A 329 1.30 16.71 8.58
C VAL A 329 1.18 18.22 8.73
N SER A 330 1.09 18.93 7.62
CA SER A 330 1.03 20.40 7.60
C SER A 330 -0.38 20.92 7.34
N LEU A 331 -0.78 21.94 8.09
CA LEU A 331 -2.03 22.68 7.90
C LEU A 331 -1.76 23.99 7.17
N TYR A 332 -2.50 24.21 6.09
CA TYR A 332 -2.49 25.46 5.35
C TYR A 332 -3.83 26.18 5.49
N ARG A 333 -3.80 27.51 5.61
CA ARG A 333 -4.97 28.38 5.59
C ARG A 333 -5.01 29.21 4.32
N ALA A 334 -6.18 29.34 3.71
CA ALA A 334 -6.38 30.27 2.61
C ALA A 334 -6.30 31.71 3.13
N VAL A 335 -5.41 32.52 2.56
CA VAL A 335 -5.30 33.96 2.84
C VAL A 335 -6.05 34.77 1.77
N GLU A 336 -6.04 34.26 0.53
CA GLU A 336 -6.84 34.74 -0.58
C GLU A 336 -7.29 33.52 -1.38
N PHE A 337 -8.51 33.05 -1.14
CA PHE A 337 -9.02 31.85 -1.78
C PHE A 337 -9.29 32.09 -3.27
N PRO A 338 -8.93 31.15 -4.19
CA PRO A 338 -8.22 29.88 -3.96
C PRO A 338 -6.68 29.99 -4.12
N TYR A 339 -6.14 31.17 -4.42
CA TYR A 339 -4.81 31.29 -5.03
C TYR A 339 -3.66 31.51 -4.05
N ARG A 340 -3.92 31.95 -2.81
CA ARG A 340 -2.87 32.23 -1.82
C ARG A 340 -3.15 31.51 -0.52
N TRP A 341 -2.18 30.70 -0.11
CA TRP A 341 -2.19 29.89 1.11
C TRP A 341 -0.99 30.23 1.98
N THR A 342 -1.13 30.01 3.28
CA THR A 342 -0.03 30.10 4.24
C THR A 342 -0.02 28.87 5.12
N ARG A 343 1.16 28.33 5.42
CA ARG A 343 1.30 27.22 6.38
C ARG A 343 1.01 27.77 7.77
N GLU A 344 -0.10 27.35 8.36
CA GLU A 344 -0.56 27.82 9.66
C GLU A 344 0.08 27.03 10.80
N ALA A 345 0.15 25.70 10.66
CA ALA A 345 0.63 24.83 11.73
C ALA A 345 1.24 23.53 11.20
N CYS A 346 2.13 22.93 12.00
CA CYS A 346 2.54 21.55 11.86
C CYS A 346 1.73 20.72 12.86
N LEU A 347 0.83 19.88 12.36
CA LEU A 347 -0.12 19.13 13.20
C LEU A 347 0.53 17.88 13.81
N MET A 348 1.47 17.28 13.09
CA MET A 348 2.28 16.15 13.56
C MET A 348 3.67 16.20 12.89
N GLU A 349 4.71 15.91 13.67
CA GLU A 349 6.10 15.82 13.20
C GLU A 349 6.62 14.38 13.29
N GLY A 350 7.62 14.06 12.46
CA GLY A 350 8.31 12.77 12.47
C GLY A 350 7.59 11.64 11.71
N ILE A 351 6.38 11.88 11.21
CA ILE A 351 5.53 10.91 10.51
C ILE A 351 5.70 10.99 8.99
N GLU A 352 6.13 9.90 8.36
CA GLU A 352 6.09 9.72 6.90
C GLU A 352 4.69 9.23 6.50
N GLY A 353 3.70 10.13 6.62
CA GLY A 353 2.27 9.83 6.48
C GLY A 353 1.71 10.23 5.13
N TYR A 354 0.91 9.33 4.55
CA TYR A 354 0.31 9.47 3.23
C TYR A 354 -1.22 9.60 3.30
N ASP A 355 -1.79 10.39 2.40
CA ASP A 355 -3.23 10.69 2.23
C ASP A 355 -3.98 11.11 3.52
N THR A 356 -3.38 12.01 4.31
CA THR A 356 -3.98 12.44 5.59
C THR A 356 -5.38 13.01 5.38
N THR A 357 -6.38 12.33 5.94
CA THR A 357 -7.80 12.64 5.75
C THR A 357 -8.44 13.06 7.07
N PRO A 358 -8.75 14.36 7.27
CA PRO A 358 -9.45 14.83 8.45
C PRO A 358 -10.92 14.41 8.44
N PHE A 359 -11.46 14.13 9.63
CA PHE A 359 -12.86 13.83 9.83
C PHE A 359 -13.34 14.37 11.18
N TRP A 360 -14.37 15.20 11.17
CA TRP A 360 -15.03 15.64 12.39
C TRP A 360 -16.08 14.60 12.83
N HIS A 361 -15.89 14.03 14.02
CA HIS A 361 -16.75 12.98 14.55
C HIS A 361 -16.86 13.07 16.07
N ALA A 362 -18.09 12.89 16.58
CA ALA A 362 -18.40 12.86 18.01
C ALA A 362 -17.78 14.02 18.82
N GLY A 363 -17.78 15.23 18.25
CA GLY A 363 -17.29 16.44 18.92
C GLY A 363 -15.76 16.61 18.92
N GLY A 364 -15.02 15.85 18.11
CA GLY A 364 -13.58 16.02 17.94
C GLY A 364 -13.08 15.74 16.52
N PHE A 365 -11.82 16.06 16.27
CA PHE A 365 -11.15 15.79 15.02
C PHE A 365 -10.44 14.44 15.04
N TRP A 366 -10.49 13.77 13.89
CA TRP A 366 -9.77 12.55 13.60
C TRP A 366 -8.91 12.72 12.34
N PHE A 367 -7.77 12.05 12.31
CA PHE A 367 -7.02 11.79 11.08
C PHE A 367 -7.07 10.31 10.76
N PHE A 368 -7.30 10.00 9.49
CA PHE A 368 -6.91 8.75 8.87
C PHE A 368 -5.66 9.00 8.05
N VAL A 369 -4.60 8.24 8.28
CA VAL A 369 -3.32 8.41 7.56
C VAL A 369 -2.67 7.06 7.35
N SER A 370 -1.98 6.89 6.21
CA SER A 370 -1.21 5.69 5.92
C SER A 370 0.27 5.94 6.13
N PRO A 371 0.83 5.61 7.30
CA PRO A 371 2.25 5.77 7.51
C PRO A 371 3.04 4.72 6.75
N ARG A 372 4.20 5.11 6.22
CA ARG A 372 5.21 4.15 5.80
C ARG A 372 6.04 3.73 7.01
N LEU A 373 6.13 2.43 7.26
CA LEU A 373 6.87 1.87 8.39
C LEU A 373 8.08 1.07 7.87
N TRP A 374 9.28 1.41 8.32
CA TRP A 374 10.55 0.82 7.86
C TRP A 374 10.67 0.79 6.33
N ARG A 375 10.58 -0.39 5.72
CA ARG A 375 10.63 -0.59 4.25
C ARG A 375 9.28 -1.04 3.68
N SER A 376 8.19 -0.87 4.42
CA SER A 376 6.84 -1.10 3.89
C SER A 376 6.52 -0.12 2.75
N THR A 377 5.42 -0.43 2.06
CA THR A 377 4.74 0.57 1.24
C THR A 377 3.94 1.52 2.13
N SER A 378 3.39 2.59 1.56
CA SER A 378 2.40 3.45 2.22
C SER A 378 0.96 2.97 1.97
N TRP A 379 0.76 1.71 1.59
CA TRP A 379 -0.52 1.23 1.04
C TRP A 379 -1.30 0.32 2.00
N ASP A 380 -0.62 -0.25 2.98
CA ASP A 380 -1.12 -1.36 3.80
C ASP A 380 -1.31 -1.02 5.28
N VAL A 381 -0.76 0.08 5.78
CA VAL A 381 -0.93 0.50 7.17
C VAL A 381 -1.95 1.62 7.30
N LEU A 382 -2.87 1.51 8.25
CA LEU A 382 -3.74 2.62 8.65
C LEU A 382 -3.50 2.99 10.12
N SER A 383 -3.22 4.26 10.37
CA SER A 383 -3.15 4.84 11.71
C SER A 383 -4.15 5.97 11.87
N LEU A 384 -4.67 6.11 13.08
CA LEU A 384 -5.64 7.13 13.47
C LEU A 384 -5.05 8.07 14.52
N TYR A 385 -5.38 9.34 14.42
CA TYR A 385 -5.02 10.33 15.44
C TYR A 385 -6.25 11.13 15.80
N ARG A 386 -6.33 11.60 17.05
CA ARG A 386 -7.46 12.41 17.55
C ARG A 386 -6.96 13.70 18.17
N ALA A 387 -7.71 14.78 17.96
CA ALA A 387 -7.55 16.04 18.68
C ALA A 387 -8.92 16.65 19.04
N GLU A 388 -8.96 17.50 20.07
CA GLU A 388 -10.16 18.26 20.43
C GLU A 388 -10.38 19.47 19.50
N SER A 389 -9.30 20.02 18.96
CA SER A 389 -9.31 21.14 18.01
C SER A 389 -8.29 20.89 16.89
N LEU A 390 -8.50 21.55 15.74
CA LEU A 390 -7.70 21.32 14.53
C LEU A 390 -6.21 21.60 14.75
N THR A 391 -5.88 22.69 15.44
CA THR A 391 -4.51 23.11 15.78
C THR A 391 -4.09 22.71 17.20
N GLY A 392 -4.88 21.86 17.86
CA GLY A 392 -4.58 21.33 19.18
C GLY A 392 -3.56 20.19 19.15
N SER A 393 -3.38 19.55 20.30
CA SER A 393 -2.49 18.38 20.42
C SER A 393 -3.15 17.14 19.82
N TRP A 394 -2.49 16.55 18.84
CA TRP A 394 -2.89 15.30 18.22
C TRP A 394 -2.33 14.11 18.99
N THR A 395 -3.21 13.20 19.37
CA THR A 395 -2.86 11.98 20.12
C THR A 395 -3.08 10.75 19.25
N SER A 396 -2.13 9.83 19.27
CA SER A 396 -2.23 8.53 18.57
C SER A 396 -3.39 7.71 19.14
N HIS A 397 -4.17 7.09 18.26
CA HIS A 397 -5.20 6.13 18.67
C HIS A 397 -4.56 4.92 19.36
N ALA A 398 -5.16 4.43 20.45
CA ALA A 398 -4.56 3.39 21.30
C ALA A 398 -4.32 2.06 20.56
N ALA A 399 -5.12 1.76 19.55
CA ALA A 399 -4.98 0.52 18.76
C ALA A 399 -4.10 0.67 17.51
N ASN A 400 -3.36 1.77 17.35
CA ASN A 400 -2.52 2.01 16.17
C ASN A 400 -1.38 0.98 16.03
N PRO A 401 -1.05 0.57 14.78
CA PRO A 401 -1.87 0.78 13.59
C PRO A 401 -3.17 -0.03 13.68
N VAL A 402 -4.29 0.60 13.30
CA VAL A 402 -5.61 -0.02 13.44
C VAL A 402 -5.89 -1.06 12.36
N LEU A 403 -5.24 -0.96 11.19
CA LEU A 403 -5.29 -1.94 10.12
C LEU A 403 -3.91 -2.16 9.50
N LEU A 404 -3.69 -3.40 9.06
CA LEU A 404 -2.55 -3.85 8.28
C LEU A 404 -3.07 -4.62 7.05
N ASP A 405 -3.82 -3.96 6.18
CA ASP A 405 -4.45 -4.57 5.00
C ASP A 405 -4.40 -3.65 3.77
N ALA A 406 -3.60 -4.02 2.77
CA ALA A 406 -3.46 -3.31 1.50
C ALA A 406 -4.77 -3.06 0.73
N ARG A 407 -5.83 -3.80 1.04
CA ARG A 407 -7.15 -3.64 0.39
C ARG A 407 -7.97 -2.51 1.01
N LEU A 408 -7.65 -2.13 2.24
CA LEU A 408 -8.56 -1.40 3.13
C LEU A 408 -7.89 -0.26 3.90
N SER A 409 -6.57 -0.14 3.91
CA SER A 409 -5.87 0.86 4.72
C SER A 409 -5.85 2.25 4.07
N ARG A 410 -5.27 2.38 2.87
CA ARG A 410 -4.94 3.68 2.27
C ARG A 410 -6.18 4.54 1.97
N PRO A 411 -6.30 5.78 2.48
CA PRO A 411 -7.41 6.67 2.15
C PRO A 411 -7.51 6.95 0.65
N ALA A 412 -8.73 7.19 0.17
CA ALA A 412 -9.02 7.45 -1.25
C ALA A 412 -9.97 8.64 -1.45
N GLY A 413 -9.91 9.63 -0.56
CA GLY A 413 -10.78 10.80 -0.55
C GLY A 413 -11.50 11.02 0.78
N ALA A 414 -12.41 11.98 0.79
CA ALA A 414 -13.17 12.40 1.95
C ALA A 414 -14.15 11.33 2.44
N VAL A 415 -14.30 11.26 3.77
CA VAL A 415 -15.38 10.50 4.40
C VAL A 415 -16.71 11.16 4.00
N ILE A 416 -17.61 10.37 3.42
CA ILE A 416 -18.91 10.84 2.94
C ILE A 416 -20.05 10.24 3.75
N ARG A 417 -21.17 10.98 3.86
CA ARG A 417 -22.43 10.44 4.37
C ARG A 417 -23.33 10.10 3.19
N HIS A 418 -23.75 8.85 3.10
CA HIS A 418 -24.57 8.37 1.98
C HIS A 418 -25.50 7.25 2.46
N GLY A 419 -26.79 7.35 2.12
CA GLY A 419 -27.79 6.34 2.50
C GLY A 419 -27.87 6.07 4.02
N GLY A 420 -27.67 7.10 4.86
CA GLY A 420 -27.62 6.98 6.32
C GLY A 420 -26.34 6.36 6.89
N ARG A 421 -25.36 6.02 6.04
CA ARG A 421 -24.07 5.41 6.43
C ARG A 421 -22.96 6.44 6.35
N THR A 422 -21.96 6.27 7.21
CA THR A 422 -20.68 7.00 7.13
C THR A 422 -19.69 6.13 6.36
N LEU A 423 -19.30 6.55 5.16
CA LEU A 423 -18.47 5.77 4.25
C LEU A 423 -17.10 6.42 4.11
N ARG A 424 -16.03 5.64 4.33
CA ARG A 424 -14.65 6.00 4.02
C ARG A 424 -14.25 5.39 2.68
N PRO A 425 -13.90 6.21 1.66
CA PRO A 425 -13.24 5.72 0.46
C PRO A 425 -11.83 5.23 0.81
N VAL A 426 -11.45 4.06 0.29
CA VAL A 426 -10.15 3.42 0.51
C VAL A 426 -9.60 2.86 -0.79
N GLN A 427 -8.29 2.90 -0.98
CA GLN A 427 -7.64 2.30 -2.14
C GLN A 427 -7.53 0.79 -1.94
N ASP A 428 -7.85 0.00 -2.98
CA ASP A 428 -7.43 -1.39 -3.05
C ASP A 428 -6.06 -1.47 -3.72
N CYS A 429 -5.03 -1.63 -2.89
CA CYS A 429 -3.63 -1.73 -3.29
C CYS A 429 -3.08 -3.16 -3.21
N ALA A 430 -3.93 -4.19 -3.09
CA ALA A 430 -3.45 -5.57 -2.92
C ALA A 430 -2.67 -6.11 -4.14
N ARG A 431 -3.06 -5.69 -5.34
CA ARG A 431 -2.46 -6.17 -6.59
C ARG A 431 -1.61 -5.12 -7.31
N VAL A 432 -2.13 -3.91 -7.40
CA VAL A 432 -1.47 -2.76 -8.03
C VAL A 432 -1.84 -1.54 -7.22
N TYR A 433 -0.99 -0.51 -7.24
CA TYR A 433 -1.30 0.78 -6.64
C TYR A 433 -2.66 1.30 -7.16
N GLY A 434 -3.55 1.66 -6.22
CA GLY A 434 -4.95 2.05 -6.43
C GLY A 434 -5.65 1.36 -7.59
N GLY A 435 -5.67 0.03 -7.54
CA GLY A 435 -6.36 -0.77 -8.55
C GLY A 435 -7.87 -0.51 -8.59
N ALA A 436 -8.45 -0.09 -7.45
CA ALA A 436 -9.84 0.32 -7.32
C ALA A 436 -10.04 1.21 -6.08
N VAL A 437 -11.20 1.88 -5.99
CA VAL A 437 -11.66 2.51 -4.74
C VAL A 437 -12.76 1.63 -4.13
N THR A 438 -12.56 1.22 -2.88
CA THR A 438 -13.56 0.52 -2.07
C THR A 438 -14.17 1.51 -1.06
N PHE A 439 -15.47 1.41 -0.79
CA PHE A 439 -16.14 2.18 0.24
C PHE A 439 -16.32 1.29 1.46
N CYS A 440 -15.79 1.73 2.59
CA CYS A 440 -15.96 1.05 3.86
C CYS A 440 -16.93 1.84 4.73
N GLN A 441 -17.97 1.18 5.24
CA GLN A 441 -18.78 1.74 6.31
C GLN A 441 -17.95 1.80 7.58
N ILE A 442 -17.89 2.97 8.23
CA ILE A 442 -17.30 3.08 9.57
C ILE A 442 -18.35 2.57 10.56
N ASP A 443 -18.05 1.44 11.20
CA ASP A 443 -18.94 0.76 12.14
C ASP A 443 -18.69 1.22 13.58
N ALA A 444 -17.43 1.51 13.91
CA ALA A 444 -17.03 2.06 15.20
C ALA A 444 -15.83 3.01 15.03
N LEU A 445 -15.83 4.12 15.76
CA LEU A 445 -14.74 5.10 15.82
C LEU A 445 -14.75 5.75 17.21
N GLY A 446 -13.90 5.26 18.10
CA GLY A 446 -13.76 5.74 19.48
C GLY A 446 -12.29 5.79 19.89
N ALA A 447 -12.00 6.12 21.16
CA ALA A 447 -10.62 6.34 21.63
C ALA A 447 -9.71 5.10 21.55
N SER A 448 -10.31 3.90 21.60
CA SER A 448 -9.62 2.61 21.54
C SER A 448 -10.25 1.63 20.55
N GLU A 449 -11.33 2.02 19.88
CA GLU A 449 -12.07 1.17 18.97
C GLU A 449 -12.08 1.75 17.55
N PHE A 450 -11.82 0.90 16.58
CA PHE A 450 -12.02 1.20 15.18
C PHE A 450 -12.48 -0.07 14.47
N ALA A 451 -13.59 0.03 13.74
CA ALA A 451 -14.09 -1.05 12.90
C ALA A 451 -14.68 -0.48 11.62
N GLN A 452 -14.44 -1.18 10.51
CA GLN A 452 -15.03 -0.83 9.23
C GLN A 452 -15.38 -2.07 8.41
N THR A 453 -16.45 -1.98 7.63
CA THR A 453 -16.91 -3.06 6.74
C THR A 453 -16.93 -2.57 5.29
N PRO A 454 -16.26 -3.27 4.35
CA PRO A 454 -16.34 -2.91 2.93
C PRO A 454 -17.76 -3.17 2.40
N VAL A 455 -18.38 -2.16 1.77
CA VAL A 455 -19.79 -2.21 1.32
C VAL A 455 -19.98 -1.98 -0.17
N GLY A 456 -19.01 -1.39 -0.86
CA GLY A 456 -19.10 -1.14 -2.29
C GLY A 456 -17.76 -0.82 -2.93
N ARG A 457 -17.69 -0.84 -4.25
CA ARG A 457 -16.45 -0.63 -5.00
C ARG A 457 -16.71 0.10 -6.31
N ILE A 458 -15.77 0.99 -6.67
CA ILE A 458 -15.67 1.66 -7.97
C ILE A 458 -14.60 0.99 -8.84
N TRP A 459 -14.87 0.89 -10.14
CA TRP A 459 -13.87 0.61 -11.19
C TRP A 459 -14.10 1.49 -12.41
N SER A 460 -13.00 1.79 -13.11
CA SER A 460 -12.98 2.61 -14.33
C SER A 460 -12.45 1.79 -15.51
N GLY A 461 -13.00 0.58 -15.68
CA GLY A 461 -12.57 -0.36 -16.72
C GLY A 461 -11.14 -0.84 -16.54
N ALA A 462 -10.29 -0.61 -17.54
CA ALA A 462 -8.86 -0.95 -17.49
C ALA A 462 -7.99 0.13 -16.82
N LEU A 463 -8.57 1.28 -16.45
CA LEU A 463 -7.87 2.33 -15.73
C LEU A 463 -7.92 2.06 -14.22
N GLY A 464 -6.81 2.31 -13.54
CA GLY A 464 -6.79 2.38 -12.08
C GLY A 464 -7.63 3.57 -11.60
N CYS A 465 -8.19 3.47 -10.40
CA CYS A 465 -8.96 4.53 -9.76
C CYS A 465 -8.46 4.68 -8.32
N HIS A 466 -7.90 5.83 -7.98
CA HIS A 466 -7.17 6.01 -6.71
C HIS A 466 -7.92 6.86 -5.70
N THR A 467 -8.74 7.79 -6.17
CA THR A 467 -9.56 8.63 -5.29
C THR A 467 -10.95 8.83 -5.83
N TYR A 468 -11.89 9.11 -4.92
CA TYR A 468 -13.24 9.56 -5.21
C TYR A 468 -13.62 10.65 -4.22
N ASN A 469 -14.04 11.80 -4.74
CA ASN A 469 -14.54 12.90 -3.93
C ASN A 469 -15.80 13.50 -4.56
N ARG A 470 -16.72 13.98 -3.71
CA ARG A 470 -17.95 14.66 -4.14
C ARG A 470 -18.24 15.86 -3.24
N ARG A 471 -18.54 17.02 -3.85
CA ARG A 471 -19.02 18.21 -3.14
C ARG A 471 -19.90 19.05 -4.04
N SER A 472 -21.05 19.51 -3.52
CA SER A 472 -21.96 20.45 -4.23
C SER A 472 -22.34 20.01 -5.65
N GLY A 473 -22.56 18.69 -5.85
CA GLY A 473 -22.88 18.09 -7.15
C GLY A 473 -21.68 17.84 -8.07
N LEU A 474 -20.49 18.35 -7.75
CA LEU A 474 -19.25 18.03 -8.45
C LEU A 474 -18.67 16.72 -7.92
N GLU A 475 -18.52 15.73 -8.79
CA GLU A 475 -17.81 14.47 -8.52
C GLU A 475 -16.51 14.44 -9.29
N VAL A 476 -15.47 13.95 -8.63
CA VAL A 476 -14.15 13.81 -9.22
C VAL A 476 -13.53 12.47 -8.82
N ILE A 477 -12.77 11.90 -9.75
CA ILE A 477 -12.00 10.66 -9.59
C ILE A 477 -10.62 10.84 -10.18
N ASP A 478 -9.65 10.17 -9.60
CA ASP A 478 -8.31 10.07 -10.19
C ASP A 478 -8.15 8.77 -10.96
N LEU A 479 -7.56 8.85 -12.15
CA LEU A 479 -7.43 7.76 -13.11
C LEU A 479 -5.96 7.53 -13.44
N PHE A 480 -5.56 6.26 -13.54
CA PHE A 480 -4.20 5.90 -13.98
C PHE A 480 -4.21 4.87 -15.11
N GLY A 481 -3.55 5.18 -16.24
CA GLY A 481 -3.44 4.26 -17.38
C GLY A 481 -3.16 4.98 -18.71
N HIS A 482 -3.64 4.41 -19.81
CA HIS A 482 -3.55 5.03 -21.13
C HIS A 482 -4.66 6.07 -21.30
N ILE A 483 -4.47 7.26 -20.71
CA ILE A 483 -5.49 8.31 -20.62
C ILE A 483 -5.32 9.39 -21.70
N ARG A 484 -4.15 9.48 -22.33
CA ARG A 484 -3.86 10.52 -23.33
C ARG A 484 -4.88 10.50 -24.47
N GLY A 485 -5.59 11.61 -24.66
CA GLY A 485 -6.62 11.77 -25.70
C GLY A 485 -8.00 11.25 -25.32
N LEU A 486 -8.15 10.62 -24.15
CA LEU A 486 -9.45 10.22 -23.61
C LEU A 486 -10.22 11.46 -23.18
N ARG A 487 -11.45 11.63 -23.69
CA ARG A 487 -12.32 12.76 -23.33
C ARG A 487 -13.31 12.42 -22.25
N GLU A 488 -13.65 11.14 -22.13
CA GLU A 488 -14.66 10.64 -21.20
C GLU A 488 -14.33 9.21 -20.80
N VAL A 489 -14.64 8.85 -19.55
CA VAL A 489 -14.60 7.49 -19.05
C VAL A 489 -15.94 7.14 -18.41
N THR A 490 -16.40 5.91 -18.61
CA THR A 490 -17.51 5.36 -17.83
C THR A 490 -16.95 4.62 -16.62
N THR A 491 -17.46 4.98 -15.46
CA THR A 491 -17.06 4.42 -14.17
C THR A 491 -18.29 3.81 -13.53
N SER A 492 -18.15 2.59 -13.02
CA SER A 492 -19.25 1.88 -12.37
C SER A 492 -18.97 1.65 -10.89
N TYR A 493 -20.03 1.60 -10.11
CA TYR A 493 -20.09 1.27 -8.70
C TYR A 493 -20.98 0.03 -8.51
N ARG A 494 -20.52 -0.96 -7.74
CA ARG A 494 -21.41 -2.01 -7.21
C ARG A 494 -21.23 -2.17 -5.72
N LEU A 495 -22.32 -2.56 -5.08
CA LEU A 495 -22.33 -3.04 -3.72
C LEU A 495 -21.56 -4.36 -3.63
N LEU A 496 -20.80 -4.52 -2.56
CA LEU A 496 -20.20 -5.78 -2.19
C LEU A 496 -21.26 -6.55 -1.40
N VAL A 497 -21.58 -7.77 -1.86
CA VAL A 497 -22.44 -8.67 -1.09
C VAL A 497 -21.63 -9.14 0.12
N PRO A 498 -22.15 -9.07 1.35
CA PRO A 498 -21.48 -9.66 2.50
C PRO A 498 -21.19 -11.14 2.20
N ASP A 499 -19.92 -11.55 2.31
CA ASP A 499 -19.39 -12.82 1.82
C ASP A 499 -20.40 -13.99 1.91
N ALA A 500 -20.90 -14.45 0.76
CA ALA A 500 -21.27 -15.85 0.65
C ALA A 500 -19.97 -16.66 0.79
N PRO A 501 -19.94 -17.74 1.59
CA PRO A 501 -18.72 -18.50 1.79
C PRO A 501 -18.17 -18.95 0.44
N VAL A 502 -16.88 -18.67 0.21
CA VAL A 502 -16.13 -19.12 -0.96
C VAL A 502 -16.15 -20.64 -0.96
N SER A 503 -17.13 -21.23 -1.65
CA SER A 503 -17.11 -22.65 -1.96
C SER A 503 -15.89 -22.89 -2.84
N GLY A 504 -14.96 -23.72 -2.35
CA GLY A 504 -13.83 -24.22 -3.15
C GLY A 504 -14.30 -24.80 -4.48
N PRO A 505 -13.38 -24.99 -5.45
CA PRO A 505 -13.73 -25.48 -6.76
C PRO A 505 -14.53 -26.79 -6.63
N ARG A 506 -15.79 -26.74 -7.07
CA ARG A 506 -16.62 -27.94 -7.24
C ARG A 506 -15.90 -28.85 -8.21
N GLU A 507 -15.54 -30.05 -7.77
CA GLU A 507 -15.19 -31.15 -8.67
C GLU A 507 -16.35 -31.36 -9.64
N VAL A 508 -16.14 -30.99 -10.90
CA VAL A 508 -17.03 -31.37 -11.98
C VAL A 508 -16.62 -32.78 -12.40
N SER A 509 -17.28 -33.77 -11.81
CA SER A 509 -17.29 -35.14 -12.32
C SER A 509 -18.07 -35.17 -13.64
N GLY A 510 -17.38 -35.37 -14.76
CA GLY A 510 -17.97 -35.60 -16.09
C GLY A 510 -17.15 -36.62 -16.90
N PRO A 511 -17.78 -37.42 -17.78
CA PRO A 511 -17.37 -38.81 -18.01
C PRO A 511 -16.30 -38.97 -19.11
N ARG A 512 -15.68 -40.16 -19.07
CA ARG A 512 -14.62 -40.65 -19.97
C ARG A 512 -14.97 -40.55 -21.46
N GLY A 513 -13.94 -40.20 -22.24
CA GLY A 513 -13.63 -40.84 -23.53
C GLY A 513 -13.89 -40.01 -24.78
N GLN A 514 -12.83 -39.54 -25.43
CA GLN A 514 -12.30 -40.11 -26.70
C GLN A 514 -11.19 -39.22 -27.27
N SER A 515 -10.11 -39.86 -27.70
CA SER A 515 -8.92 -39.27 -28.32
C SER A 515 -9.18 -38.86 -29.76
N LEU A 516 -8.70 -37.70 -30.19
CA LEU A 516 -8.39 -37.44 -31.60
C LEU A 516 -7.16 -36.52 -31.70
N SER A 517 -6.07 -37.11 -32.18
CA SER A 517 -4.78 -36.51 -32.55
C SER A 517 -4.84 -35.89 -33.94
N TRP A 518 -4.15 -34.78 -34.18
CA TRP A 518 -3.78 -34.33 -35.54
C TRP A 518 -2.33 -33.79 -35.60
N PRO A 519 -1.65 -33.93 -36.76
CA PRO A 519 -0.20 -34.09 -36.84
C PRO A 519 0.57 -32.82 -37.22
N VAL A 520 1.88 -32.90 -37.00
CA VAL A 520 2.93 -31.97 -37.40
C VAL A 520 3.28 -32.15 -38.88
N SER A 521 3.47 -31.06 -39.62
CA SER A 521 4.24 -31.09 -40.87
C SER A 521 5.03 -29.79 -41.11
N SER A 522 6.30 -29.99 -41.42
CA SER A 522 7.39 -29.09 -41.79
C SER A 522 7.25 -28.43 -43.17
N GLY A 523 7.91 -27.28 -43.38
CA GLY A 523 8.24 -26.78 -44.72
C GLY A 523 8.85 -25.36 -44.73
N LEU A 524 10.14 -25.25 -45.08
CA LEU A 524 10.86 -24.01 -45.40
C LEU A 524 10.52 -23.51 -46.83
N ALA A 525 10.56 -22.19 -47.04
CA ALA A 525 11.48 -21.48 -47.96
C ALA A 525 10.87 -20.26 -48.71
N THR A 526 11.52 -19.11 -48.47
CA THR A 526 11.90 -18.00 -49.36
C THR A 526 10.88 -17.29 -50.28
N ARG A 527 10.78 -15.97 -50.09
CA ARG A 527 11.04 -14.96 -51.14
C ARG A 527 11.24 -13.55 -50.55
N SER A 528 12.40 -12.97 -50.86
CA SER A 528 12.74 -11.55 -50.67
C SER A 528 11.92 -10.66 -51.60
N GLN A 529 11.58 -9.46 -51.12
CA GLN A 529 11.64 -8.24 -51.93
C GLN A 529 11.85 -7.04 -50.99
N ALA A 530 12.95 -6.33 -51.26
CA ALA A 530 13.36 -5.11 -50.58
C ALA A 530 12.62 -3.90 -51.17
N VAL A 531 12.20 -2.98 -50.30
CA VAL A 531 11.86 -1.61 -50.68
C VAL A 531 12.54 -0.69 -49.66
N GLU A 532 13.58 0.00 -50.12
CA GLU A 532 14.22 1.11 -49.42
C GLU A 532 13.24 2.29 -49.33
N ARG A 533 13.10 2.85 -48.12
CA ARG A 533 12.63 4.24 -47.93
C ARG A 533 13.41 4.92 -46.80
N GLU A 534 13.70 6.17 -47.08
CA GLU A 534 14.66 7.07 -46.43
C GLU A 534 14.39 7.34 -44.95
N VAL A 535 15.49 7.54 -44.21
CA VAL A 535 15.53 7.91 -42.79
C VAL A 535 15.72 9.43 -42.65
N PRO A 536 14.82 10.16 -41.98
CA PRO A 536 15.13 11.49 -41.47
C PRO A 536 15.76 11.39 -40.07
N ARG A 537 16.89 12.08 -39.89
CA ARG A 537 17.61 12.22 -38.62
C ARG A 537 16.76 12.92 -37.55
N LEU A 538 16.39 12.20 -36.49
CA LEU A 538 15.85 12.79 -35.25
C LEU A 538 16.98 13.07 -34.26
N ARG A 539 17.03 14.33 -33.80
CA ARG A 539 17.94 14.82 -32.76
C ARG A 539 17.70 14.05 -31.45
N ARG A 540 18.79 13.66 -30.78
CA ARG A 540 18.78 13.06 -29.43
C ARG A 540 18.17 14.04 -28.43
N ALA A 541 16.99 13.72 -27.90
CA ALA A 541 16.53 14.20 -26.61
C ALA A 541 16.91 13.17 -25.54
N GLY A 542 17.42 13.66 -24.41
CA GLY A 542 17.92 12.83 -23.30
C GLY A 542 16.87 11.84 -22.79
N HIS A 543 17.29 10.60 -22.62
CA HIS A 543 16.45 9.52 -22.12
C HIS A 543 16.27 9.66 -20.60
N ALA A 544 15.04 9.92 -20.16
CA ALA A 544 14.62 9.72 -18.78
C ALA A 544 14.25 8.24 -18.56
N ARG A 545 14.70 7.68 -17.44
CA ARG A 545 14.44 6.28 -17.03
C ARG A 545 12.97 6.10 -16.61
N PRO A 546 12.41 4.89 -16.73
CA PRO A 546 11.01 4.65 -16.37
C PRO A 546 10.77 4.62 -14.85
N PHE A 547 9.58 5.13 -14.52
CA PHE A 547 8.91 5.27 -13.24
C PHE A 547 9.13 4.14 -12.22
N SER A 548 9.70 4.49 -11.07
CA SER A 548 9.24 3.98 -9.78
C SER A 548 8.44 5.10 -9.12
N ALA A 549 7.18 4.85 -8.77
CA ALA A 549 6.46 5.69 -7.83
C ALA A 549 7.09 5.47 -6.45
N THR A 550 8.21 6.14 -6.22
CA THR A 550 8.94 6.19 -4.95
C THR A 550 9.43 7.61 -4.79
N GLU A 551 8.67 8.41 -4.08
CA GLU A 551 9.22 9.28 -3.04
C GLU A 551 8.55 8.92 -1.72
#